data_AF-D2J8Q4-F1
#
_entry.id   AF-D2J8Q4-F1
#
_cell.length_a   1.000
_cell.length_b   1.000
_cell.length_c   1.000
_cell.angle_alpha   90.00
_cell.angle_beta   90.00
_cell.angle_gamma   90.00
#
_symmetry.space_group_name_H-M   'P 1'
#
loop_
_entity.id
_entity.type
_entity.pdbx_description
1 polymer ?
#
loop_
_entity_poly.entity_id
_entity_poly.type
_entity_poly.pdbx_seq_one_letter_code
_entity_poly.pdbx_strand_id
1 'polypeptide(L)'
;MKSVKELSKELEVSKQTIFNNIKRLNIETIKKDNTSFIKNDIDVEKIIQRVTHNKKKYGFEDTITNSEKVKKDNSHKESKHNVQIIELFEKQIDTLNKQLEKQEKRHEETIEFYRKELQERSKLLENQQILTLESNKKIQRLESELEEERQLNYSANKRQDFEVQETRDNTDSIKIDSDNQEEKIVSQFSDASKDKNEYKQQNSELTKDDKLDDQKEDMINEIHSKKSFWRRLFGN
;
A
#
# COMPACT_ATOMS: atom_id res chain seq x y z
N MET A 1 -12.60 7.11 -53.30
CA MET A 1 -11.31 7.17 -52.55
C MET A 1 -11.23 8.47 -51.77
N LYS A 2 -11.08 8.41 -50.44
CA LYS A 2 -11.01 9.59 -49.56
C LYS A 2 -9.70 9.60 -48.79
N SER A 3 -9.08 10.76 -48.63
CA SER A 3 -7.83 10.84 -47.86
C SER A 3 -8.12 10.78 -46.36
N VAL A 4 -7.19 10.19 -45.60
CA VAL A 4 -7.25 10.19 -44.14
C VAL A 4 -7.23 11.63 -43.59
N LYS A 5 -6.56 12.54 -44.29
CA LYS A 5 -6.47 13.96 -43.91
C LYS A 5 -7.82 14.67 -44.06
N GLU A 6 -8.55 14.45 -45.14
CA GLU A 6 -9.88 15.03 -45.34
C GLU A 6 -10.88 14.44 -44.36
N LEU A 7 -10.89 13.11 -44.20
CA LEU A 7 -11.81 12.43 -43.28
C LEU A 7 -11.60 12.86 -41.82
N SER A 8 -10.35 13.10 -41.42
CA SER A 8 -10.00 13.63 -40.10
C SER A 8 -10.54 15.04 -39.88
N LYS A 9 -10.50 15.90 -40.91
CA LYS A 9 -11.05 17.27 -40.83
C LYS A 9 -12.56 17.26 -40.75
N GLU A 10 -13.22 16.48 -41.61
CA GLU A 10 -14.68 16.39 -41.67
C GLU A 10 -15.31 15.85 -40.40
N LEU A 11 -14.65 14.86 -39.76
CA LEU A 11 -15.13 14.29 -38.51
C LEU A 11 -14.60 15.01 -37.27
N GLU A 12 -13.83 16.09 -37.43
CA GLU A 12 -13.19 16.83 -36.34
C GLU A 12 -12.44 15.93 -35.34
N VAL A 13 -11.68 14.98 -35.87
CA VAL A 13 -10.85 14.06 -35.06
C VAL A 13 -9.42 14.06 -35.55
N SER A 14 -8.48 13.65 -34.70
CA SER A 14 -7.08 13.51 -35.13
C SER A 14 -6.93 12.47 -36.25
N LYS A 15 -5.92 12.64 -37.12
CA LYS A 15 -5.56 11.63 -38.14
C LYS A 15 -5.27 10.27 -37.49
N GLN A 16 -4.69 10.27 -36.30
CA GLN A 16 -4.40 9.05 -35.55
C GLN A 16 -5.68 8.29 -35.17
N THR A 17 -6.76 9.00 -34.82
CA THR A 17 -8.07 8.41 -34.56
C THR A 17 -8.59 7.66 -35.78
N ILE A 18 -8.45 8.23 -36.97
CA ILE A 18 -8.83 7.57 -38.23
C ILE A 18 -7.95 6.34 -38.48
N PHE A 19 -6.62 6.43 -38.32
CA PHE A 19 -5.72 5.28 -38.47
C PHE A 19 -6.01 4.14 -37.48
N ASN A 20 -6.37 4.46 -36.24
CA ASN A 20 -6.74 3.46 -35.25
C ASN A 20 -8.01 2.70 -35.66
N ASN A 21 -8.99 3.39 -36.25
CA ASN A 21 -10.21 2.74 -36.75
C ASN A 21 -9.93 1.91 -38.02
N ILE A 22 -9.08 2.41 -38.94
CA ILE A 22 -8.62 1.63 -40.10
C ILE A 22 -7.97 0.31 -39.66
N LYS A 23 -7.05 0.36 -38.69
CA LYS A 23 -6.41 -0.84 -38.12
C LYS A 23 -7.41 -1.79 -37.47
N ARG A 24 -8.41 -1.27 -36.74
CA ARG A 24 -9.42 -2.10 -36.07
C ARG A 24 -10.41 -2.76 -37.03
N LEU A 25 -10.67 -2.11 -38.16
CA LEU A 25 -11.60 -2.59 -39.19
C LEU A 25 -10.88 -3.40 -40.29
N ASN A 26 -9.56 -3.61 -40.17
CA ASN A 26 -8.72 -4.28 -41.17
C ASN A 26 -8.92 -3.72 -42.59
N ILE A 27 -9.02 -2.39 -42.71
CA ILE A 27 -9.24 -1.70 -43.98
C ILE A 27 -7.89 -1.44 -44.66
N GLU A 28 -7.81 -1.73 -45.96
CA GLU A 28 -6.64 -1.41 -46.76
C GLU A 28 -6.54 0.07 -47.11
N THR A 29 -5.32 0.61 -47.06
CA THR A 29 -5.02 1.97 -47.49
C THR A 29 -3.96 2.00 -48.58
N ILE A 30 -4.11 2.92 -49.54
CA ILE A 30 -3.06 3.22 -50.53
C ILE A 30 -2.32 4.48 -50.10
N LYS A 31 -0.99 4.49 -50.24
CA LYS A 31 -0.18 5.70 -50.09
C LYS A 31 0.05 6.33 -51.47
N LYS A 32 -0.39 7.57 -51.66
CA LYS A 32 -0.13 8.37 -52.86
C LYS A 32 0.32 9.77 -52.41
N ASP A 33 1.40 10.30 -52.99
CA ASP A 33 1.91 11.64 -52.71
C ASP A 33 2.08 11.93 -51.20
N ASN A 34 2.68 10.97 -50.47
CA ASN A 34 2.85 11.00 -49.02
C ASN A 34 1.55 11.12 -48.18
N THR A 35 0.39 10.86 -48.79
CA THR A 35 -0.91 10.83 -48.12
C THR A 35 -1.56 9.46 -48.22
N SER A 36 -2.20 9.04 -47.13
CA SER A 36 -2.92 7.77 -47.07
C SER A 36 -4.37 7.96 -47.51
N PHE A 37 -4.82 7.10 -48.41
CA PHE A 37 -6.18 7.07 -48.94
C PHE A 37 -6.85 5.74 -48.63
N ILE A 38 -8.15 5.79 -48.37
CA ILE A 38 -9.02 4.62 -48.27
C ILE A 38 -9.60 4.35 -49.66
N LYS A 39 -9.46 3.11 -50.15
CA LYS A 39 -9.85 2.73 -51.52
C LYS A 39 -11.37 2.82 -51.73
N ASN A 40 -12.11 2.14 -50.86
CA ASN A 40 -13.55 1.93 -51.01
C ASN A 40 -14.34 2.95 -50.20
N ASP A 41 -15.40 3.49 -50.79
CA ASP A 41 -16.28 4.42 -50.08
C ASP A 41 -17.11 3.72 -48.99
N ILE A 42 -17.41 2.42 -49.16
CA ILE A 42 -18.01 1.55 -48.12
C ILE A 42 -17.15 1.53 -46.85
N ASP A 43 -15.82 1.46 -47.01
CA ASP A 43 -14.91 1.41 -45.87
C ASP A 43 -14.76 2.79 -45.21
N VAL A 44 -14.89 3.88 -45.98
CA VAL A 44 -15.01 5.24 -45.45
C VAL A 44 -16.27 5.36 -44.59
N GLU A 45 -17.43 4.88 -45.06
CA GLU A 45 -18.69 4.91 -44.32
C GLU A 45 -18.61 4.13 -43.01
N LYS A 46 -18.02 2.92 -43.00
CA LYS A 46 -17.80 2.14 -41.77
C LYS A 46 -16.98 2.92 -40.75
N ILE A 47 -15.94 3.63 -41.19
CA ILE A 47 -15.12 4.47 -40.30
C ILE A 47 -15.96 5.63 -39.76
N ILE A 48 -16.73 6.32 -40.61
CA ILE A 48 -17.62 7.41 -40.20
C ILE A 48 -18.59 6.91 -39.13
N GLN A 49 -19.32 5.82 -39.38
CA GLN A 49 -20.29 5.25 -38.44
C GLN A 49 -19.66 4.90 -37.09
N ARG A 50 -18.47 4.31 -37.11
CA ARG A 50 -17.77 3.95 -35.87
C ARG A 50 -17.29 5.18 -35.09
N VAL A 51 -16.76 6.19 -35.79
CA VAL A 51 -16.30 7.44 -35.18
C VAL A 51 -17.46 8.22 -34.60
N THR A 52 -18.57 8.36 -35.33
CA THR A 52 -19.79 9.04 -34.85
C THR A 52 -20.43 8.30 -33.68
N HIS A 53 -20.49 6.96 -33.72
CA HIS A 53 -20.95 6.16 -32.57
C HIS A 53 -20.07 6.36 -31.34
N ASN A 54 -18.74 6.40 -31.49
CA ASN A 54 -17.84 6.66 -30.37
C ASN A 54 -18.00 8.09 -29.83
N LYS A 55 -18.11 9.09 -30.72
CA LYS A 55 -18.41 10.48 -30.31
C LYS A 55 -19.68 10.53 -29.47
N LYS A 56 -20.76 9.87 -29.91
CA LYS A 56 -22.02 9.77 -29.16
C LYS A 56 -21.85 9.07 -27.81
N LYS A 57 -21.13 7.95 -27.77
CA LYS A 57 -20.88 7.19 -26.53
C LYS A 57 -20.18 8.01 -25.45
N TYR A 58 -19.29 8.93 -25.85
CA TYR A 58 -18.53 9.78 -24.94
C TYR A 58 -19.06 11.22 -24.85
N GLY A 59 -20.21 11.53 -25.45
CA GLY A 59 -20.86 12.84 -25.33
C GLY A 59 -20.25 13.97 -26.18
N PHE A 60 -19.52 13.65 -27.26
CA PHE A 60 -18.89 14.63 -28.17
C PHE A 60 -19.71 14.81 -29.47
N GLU A 61 -21.03 14.88 -29.41
CA GLU A 61 -21.86 15.06 -30.61
C GLU A 61 -21.96 16.54 -31.03
N ASP A 62 -21.57 16.84 -32.28
CA ASP A 62 -21.64 18.18 -32.86
C ASP A 62 -23.09 18.46 -33.33
N THR A 63 -23.76 19.45 -32.73
CA THR A 63 -25.16 19.82 -33.00
C THR A 63 -25.39 20.57 -34.33
N ILE A 64 -24.38 20.65 -35.20
CA ILE A 64 -24.28 21.74 -36.19
C ILE A 64 -24.98 21.43 -37.54
N THR A 65 -25.24 20.18 -37.92
CA THR A 65 -25.58 19.85 -39.32
C THR A 65 -27.04 20.06 -39.76
N ASN A 66 -27.97 20.42 -38.87
CA ASN A 66 -29.39 20.58 -39.24
C ASN A 66 -29.87 22.04 -39.37
N SER A 67 -29.02 23.05 -39.14
CA SER A 67 -29.45 24.45 -38.96
C SER A 67 -29.60 25.27 -40.25
N GLU A 68 -29.09 24.81 -41.41
CA GLU A 68 -29.03 25.66 -42.61
C GLU A 68 -30.24 25.57 -43.55
N LYS A 69 -31.15 24.60 -43.41
CA LYS A 69 -32.27 24.41 -44.37
C LYS A 69 -33.69 24.75 -43.88
N VAL A 70 -33.89 25.23 -42.64
CA VAL A 70 -35.25 25.39 -42.08
C VAL A 70 -35.41 26.77 -41.43
N LYS A 71 -35.30 27.86 -42.19
CA LYS A 71 -35.44 29.23 -41.66
C LYS A 71 -36.79 29.92 -41.90
N LYS A 72 -37.85 29.22 -42.30
CA LYS A 72 -39.15 29.92 -42.53
C LYS A 72 -40.41 29.46 -41.78
N ASP A 73 -40.41 28.34 -41.04
CA ASP A 73 -41.65 27.89 -40.33
C ASP A 73 -41.46 27.53 -38.83
N ASN A 74 -40.43 28.06 -38.16
CA ASN A 74 -39.85 27.36 -37.01
C ASN A 74 -40.36 27.73 -35.60
N SER A 75 -41.15 28.79 -35.42
CA SER A 75 -41.51 29.29 -34.07
C SER A 75 -42.19 28.25 -33.17
N HIS A 76 -43.10 27.42 -33.70
CA HIS A 76 -43.82 26.42 -32.89
C HIS A 76 -43.08 25.07 -32.77
N LYS A 77 -42.13 24.80 -33.68
CA LYS A 77 -41.29 23.60 -33.69
C LYS A 77 -40.08 23.75 -32.77
N GLU A 78 -39.52 24.96 -32.68
CA GLU A 78 -38.45 25.33 -31.76
C GLU A 78 -38.86 25.17 -30.30
N SER A 79 -40.09 25.58 -29.93
CA SER A 79 -40.62 25.36 -28.58
C SER A 79 -40.62 23.88 -28.17
N LYS A 80 -41.09 22.97 -29.04
CA LYS A 80 -41.10 21.53 -28.76
C LYS A 80 -39.69 20.93 -28.71
N HIS A 81 -38.80 21.42 -29.57
CA HIS A 81 -37.40 21.00 -29.57
C HIS A 81 -36.68 21.44 -28.29
N ASN A 82 -36.92 22.67 -27.82
CA ASN A 82 -36.37 23.19 -26.58
C ASN A 82 -36.83 22.39 -25.36
N VAL A 83 -38.10 21.96 -25.31
CA VAL A 83 -38.59 21.08 -24.24
C VAL A 83 -37.88 19.72 -24.24
N GLN A 84 -37.65 19.12 -25.40
CA GLN A 84 -36.90 17.86 -25.52
C GLN A 84 -35.43 18.01 -25.11
N ILE A 85 -34.81 19.16 -25.42
CA ILE A 85 -33.45 19.48 -24.99
C ILE A 85 -33.39 19.62 -23.46
N ILE A 86 -34.36 20.30 -22.85
CA ILE A 86 -34.45 20.44 -21.38
C ILE A 86 -34.57 19.06 -20.72
N GLU A 87 -35.46 18.20 -21.20
CA GLU A 87 -35.65 16.84 -20.65
C GLU A 87 -34.37 15.98 -20.81
N LEU A 88 -33.63 16.16 -21.90
CA LEU A 88 -32.34 15.50 -22.09
C LEU A 88 -31.30 15.98 -21.06
N PHE A 89 -31.23 17.29 -20.83
CA PHE A 89 -30.32 17.86 -19.84
C PHE A 89 -30.68 17.43 -18.42
N GLU A 90 -31.97 17.36 -18.07
CA GLU A 90 -32.42 16.83 -16.78
C GLU A 90 -31.94 15.37 -16.58
N LYS A 91 -32.11 14.51 -17.60
CA LYS A 91 -31.60 13.13 -17.54
C LYS A 91 -30.08 13.06 -17.41
N GLN A 92 -29.35 13.97 -18.07
CA GLN A 92 -27.90 14.05 -17.93
C GLN A 92 -27.49 14.48 -16.52
N ILE A 93 -28.15 15.49 -15.95
CA ILE A 93 -27.94 15.96 -14.57
C ILE A 93 -28.20 14.82 -13.58
N ASP A 94 -29.32 14.10 -13.71
CA ASP A 94 -29.65 12.96 -12.85
C ASP A 94 -28.59 11.85 -12.94
N THR A 95 -28.08 11.59 -14.14
CA THR A 95 -27.06 10.57 -14.36
C THR A 95 -25.75 10.98 -13.69
N LEU A 96 -25.35 12.25 -13.82
CA LEU A 96 -24.17 12.81 -13.17
C LEU A 96 -24.31 12.79 -11.66
N ASN A 97 -25.45 13.19 -11.11
CA ASN A 97 -25.73 13.17 -9.67
C ASN A 97 -25.62 11.74 -9.10
N LYS A 98 -26.20 10.74 -9.78
CA LYS A 98 -26.06 9.33 -9.39
C LYS A 98 -24.62 8.82 -9.44
N GLN A 99 -23.80 9.32 -10.37
CA GLN A 99 -22.39 8.97 -10.44
C GLN A 99 -21.59 9.62 -9.30
N LEU A 100 -21.90 10.88 -8.99
CA LEU A 100 -21.30 11.64 -7.89
C LEU A 100 -21.61 10.96 -6.55
N GLU A 101 -22.87 10.66 -6.27
CA GLU A 101 -23.30 9.99 -5.03
C GLU A 101 -22.60 8.63 -4.86
N LYS A 102 -22.41 7.89 -5.96
CA LYS A 102 -21.65 6.63 -5.94
C LYS A 102 -20.15 6.84 -5.65
N GLN A 103 -19.56 7.94 -6.11
CA GLN A 103 -18.16 8.28 -5.79
C GLN A 103 -18.03 8.69 -4.34
N GLU A 104 -18.91 9.56 -3.85
CA GLU A 104 -18.94 10.01 -2.45
C GLU A 104 -19.05 8.82 -1.49
N LYS A 105 -19.98 7.88 -1.73
CA LYS A 105 -20.11 6.67 -0.91
C LYS A 105 -18.84 5.82 -0.87
N ARG A 106 -18.18 5.62 -2.01
CA ARG A 106 -16.90 4.87 -2.06
C ARG A 106 -15.79 5.58 -1.29
N HIS A 107 -15.72 6.90 -1.39
CA HIS A 107 -14.75 7.69 -0.65
C HIS A 107 -15.04 7.66 0.85
N GLU A 108 -16.30 7.78 1.26
CA GLU A 108 -16.73 7.70 2.66
C GLU A 108 -16.34 6.35 3.28
N GLU A 109 -16.65 5.23 2.61
CA GLU A 109 -16.28 3.89 3.07
C GLU A 109 -14.75 3.74 3.24
N THR A 110 -13.98 4.29 2.30
CA THR A 110 -12.52 4.25 2.34
C THR A 110 -11.96 5.09 3.49
N ILE A 111 -12.51 6.28 3.71
CA ILE A 111 -12.11 7.18 4.80
C ILE A 111 -12.43 6.54 6.15
N GLU A 112 -13.62 5.97 6.31
CA GLU A 112 -14.03 5.27 7.53
C GLU A 112 -13.16 4.05 7.82
N PHE A 113 -12.79 3.29 6.79
CA PHE A 113 -11.83 2.19 6.93
C PHE A 113 -10.49 2.68 7.49
N TYR A 114 -9.89 3.71 6.88
CA TYR A 114 -8.60 4.24 7.34
C TYR A 114 -8.68 4.88 8.72
N ARG A 115 -9.80 5.53 9.07
CA ARG A 115 -10.02 6.06 10.43
C ARG A 115 -10.00 4.96 11.47
N LYS A 116 -10.68 3.83 11.22
CA LYS A 116 -10.69 2.67 12.12
C LYS A 116 -9.29 2.07 12.26
N GLU A 117 -8.60 1.83 11.15
CA GLU A 117 -7.24 1.29 11.17
C GLU A 117 -6.27 2.20 11.95
N LEU A 118 -6.37 3.52 11.76
CA LEU A 118 -5.57 4.50 12.49
C LEU A 118 -5.88 4.49 14.00
N GLN A 119 -7.15 4.35 14.37
CA GLN A 119 -7.57 4.27 15.76
C GLN A 119 -7.05 3.00 16.43
N GLU A 120 -7.10 1.85 15.75
CA GLU A 120 -6.57 0.58 16.25
C GLU A 120 -5.05 0.64 16.43
N ARG A 121 -4.32 1.19 15.46
CA ARG A 121 -2.86 1.39 15.58
C ARG A 121 -2.50 2.33 16.71
N SER A 122 -3.26 3.41 16.91
CA SER A 122 -3.04 4.35 18.01
C SER A 122 -3.22 3.67 19.37
N LYS A 123 -4.30 2.88 19.54
CA LYS A 123 -4.52 2.10 20.79
C LYS A 123 -3.43 1.07 21.03
N LEU A 124 -2.98 0.37 20.00
CA LEU A 124 -1.89 -0.60 20.12
C LEU A 124 -0.58 0.08 20.56
N LEU A 125 -0.26 1.23 19.97
CA LEU A 125 0.91 2.01 20.34
C LEU A 125 0.83 2.50 21.81
N GLU A 126 -0.32 3.01 22.22
CA GLU A 126 -0.57 3.42 23.61
C GLU A 126 -0.38 2.24 24.58
N ASN A 127 -0.95 1.07 24.28
CA ASN A 127 -0.77 -0.13 25.09
C ASN A 127 0.72 -0.55 25.18
N GLN A 128 1.47 -0.48 24.09
CA GLN A 128 2.91 -0.77 24.11
C GLN A 128 3.68 0.21 24.98
N GLN A 129 3.33 1.51 24.93
CA GLN A 129 3.95 2.53 25.78
C GLN A 129 3.65 2.27 27.26
N ILE A 130 2.39 2.00 27.61
CA ILE A 130 1.98 1.68 28.98
C ILE A 130 2.73 0.45 29.49
N LEU A 131 2.75 -0.65 28.73
CA LEU A 131 3.45 -1.87 29.10
C LEU A 131 4.95 -1.66 29.30
N THR A 132 5.58 -0.84 28.45
CA THR A 132 7.01 -0.50 28.58
C THR A 132 7.27 0.31 29.85
N LEU A 133 6.40 1.25 30.19
CA LEU A 133 6.54 2.03 31.42
C LEU A 133 6.32 1.18 32.66
N GLU A 134 5.34 0.28 32.65
CA GLU A 134 5.06 -0.63 33.76
C GLU A 134 6.17 -1.66 33.95
N SER A 135 6.70 -2.24 32.87
CA SER A 135 7.81 -3.19 32.94
C SER A 135 9.08 -2.51 33.45
N ASN A 136 9.40 -1.30 32.97
CA ASN A 136 10.55 -0.52 33.47
C ASN A 136 10.42 -0.21 34.97
N LYS A 137 9.23 0.18 35.44
CA LYS A 137 8.97 0.37 36.88
C LYS A 137 9.16 -0.92 37.67
N LYS A 138 8.74 -2.06 37.13
CA LYS A 138 8.92 -3.36 37.78
C LYS A 138 10.40 -3.77 37.83
N ILE A 139 11.14 -3.55 36.74
CA ILE A 139 12.59 -3.80 36.68
C ILE A 139 13.31 -2.97 37.75
N GLN A 140 13.03 -1.66 37.85
CA GLN A 140 13.64 -0.80 38.87
C GLN A 140 13.40 -1.29 40.31
N ARG A 141 12.20 -1.79 40.62
CA ARG A 141 11.91 -2.37 41.95
C ARG A 141 12.72 -3.63 42.19
N LEU A 142 12.73 -4.55 41.22
CA LEU A 142 13.48 -5.80 41.34
C LEU A 142 15.00 -5.56 41.43
N GLU A 143 15.53 -4.59 40.69
CA GLU A 143 16.93 -4.17 40.79
C GLU A 143 17.24 -3.61 42.18
N SER A 144 16.32 -2.85 42.78
CA SER A 144 16.49 -2.31 44.13
C SER A 144 16.44 -3.40 45.21
N GLU A 145 15.49 -4.34 45.11
CA GLU A 145 15.39 -5.51 46.01
C GLU A 145 16.63 -6.39 45.90
N LEU A 146 17.12 -6.65 44.67
CA LEU A 146 18.32 -7.42 44.43
C LEU A 146 19.58 -6.74 45.00
N GLU A 147 19.68 -5.42 44.88
CA GLU A 147 20.78 -4.67 45.47
C GLU A 147 20.70 -4.69 47.01
N GLU A 148 19.52 -4.56 47.59
CA GLU A 148 19.32 -4.70 49.04
C GLU A 148 19.74 -6.09 49.54
N GLU A 149 19.32 -7.17 48.87
CA GLU A 149 19.73 -8.54 49.20
C GLU A 149 21.25 -8.72 49.12
N ARG A 150 21.91 -8.14 48.10
CA ARG A 150 23.38 -8.15 47.99
C ARG A 150 24.02 -7.45 49.18
N GLN A 151 23.56 -6.25 49.53
CA GLN A 151 24.09 -5.49 50.67
C GLN A 151 23.88 -6.25 52.00
N LEU A 152 22.71 -6.86 52.20
CA LEU A 152 22.43 -7.68 53.37
C LEU A 152 23.35 -8.91 53.44
N ASN A 153 23.56 -9.62 52.33
CA ASN A 153 24.45 -10.78 52.28
C ASN A 153 25.92 -10.39 52.57
N TYR A 154 26.40 -9.27 52.01
CA TYR A 154 27.72 -8.73 52.38
C TYR A 154 27.84 -8.40 53.87
N SER A 155 26.78 -7.89 54.49
CA SER A 155 26.77 -7.58 55.93
C SER A 155 26.68 -8.83 56.82
N ALA A 156 25.96 -9.87 56.40
CA ALA A 156 25.83 -11.14 57.10
C ALA A 156 27.14 -11.93 57.10
N ASN A 157 27.84 -11.99 55.95
CA ASN A 157 29.16 -12.62 55.86
C ASN A 157 30.19 -11.91 56.75
N LYS A 158 30.20 -10.56 56.80
CA LYS A 158 31.10 -9.83 57.73
C LYS A 158 30.84 -10.14 59.21
N ARG A 159 29.59 -10.43 59.59
CA ARG A 159 29.24 -10.81 60.98
C ARG A 159 29.65 -12.25 61.28
N GLN A 160 29.46 -13.18 60.35
CA GLN A 160 29.97 -14.55 60.49
C GLN A 160 31.51 -14.59 60.51
N ASP A 161 32.18 -13.78 59.70
CA ASP A 161 33.65 -13.71 59.70
C ASP A 161 34.17 -13.19 61.06
N PHE A 162 33.50 -12.19 61.66
CA PHE A 162 33.84 -11.69 63.00
C PHE A 162 33.52 -12.72 64.10
N GLU A 163 32.38 -13.41 64.04
CA GLU A 163 31.97 -14.42 65.03
C GLU A 163 32.84 -15.70 64.95
N VAL A 164 33.31 -16.07 63.76
CA VAL A 164 34.31 -17.13 63.54
C VAL A 164 35.70 -16.71 64.04
N GLN A 165 36.02 -15.42 64.03
CA GLN A 165 37.29 -14.90 64.56
C GLN A 165 37.25 -14.78 66.09
N GLU A 166 36.13 -14.33 66.67
CA GLU A 166 35.92 -14.20 68.11
C GLU A 166 35.80 -15.56 68.83
N THR A 167 35.33 -16.61 68.13
CA THR A 167 35.35 -18.00 68.63
C THR A 167 36.72 -18.66 68.50
N ARG A 168 37.56 -18.26 67.53
CA ARG A 168 38.96 -18.69 67.43
C ARG A 168 39.87 -18.01 68.44
N ASP A 169 39.59 -16.76 68.80
CA ASP A 169 40.41 -16.01 69.78
C ASP A 169 40.14 -16.43 71.24
N ASN A 170 39.08 -17.21 71.52
CA ASN A 170 38.76 -17.73 72.85
C ASN A 170 39.13 -19.20 73.08
N THR A 171 39.57 -19.93 72.05
CA THR A 171 40.08 -21.30 72.20
C THR A 171 41.40 -21.43 71.48
N ASP A 172 42.44 -21.71 72.27
CA ASP A 172 43.77 -22.20 71.87
C ASP A 172 44.89 -21.16 71.78
N SER A 173 45.38 -20.83 72.97
CA SER A 173 46.82 -20.67 73.18
C SER A 173 47.51 -22.05 73.12
N ILE A 174 47.74 -22.59 71.92
CA ILE A 174 48.82 -23.57 71.68
C ILE A 174 49.43 -23.27 70.31
N LYS A 175 50.70 -22.83 70.34
CA LYS A 175 51.58 -22.68 69.18
C LYS A 175 51.82 -24.03 68.50
N ILE A 176 51.63 -24.10 67.19
CA ILE A 176 52.41 -24.98 66.31
C ILE A 176 52.68 -24.25 65.00
N ASP A 177 53.97 -24.07 64.71
CA ASP A 177 54.52 -23.49 63.48
C ASP A 177 54.31 -24.44 62.28
N SER A 178 53.85 -23.91 61.14
CA SER A 178 54.27 -24.39 59.81
C SER A 178 53.84 -23.44 58.68
N ASP A 179 54.84 -22.81 58.08
CA ASP A 179 55.05 -22.44 56.67
C ASP A 179 53.93 -21.79 55.81
N ASN A 180 54.20 -20.52 55.50
CA ASN A 180 53.79 -19.67 54.38
C ASN A 180 53.07 -20.34 53.18
N GLN A 181 51.82 -19.92 52.94
CA GLN A 181 51.20 -19.91 51.61
C GLN A 181 50.77 -18.48 51.26
N GLU A 182 51.51 -17.82 50.37
CA GLU A 182 50.99 -16.68 49.61
C GLU A 182 50.24 -17.23 48.39
N GLU A 183 48.91 -17.23 48.45
CA GLU A 183 48.07 -17.53 47.29
C GLU A 183 47.84 -16.31 46.40
N LYS A 184 47.94 -16.60 45.11
CA LYS A 184 48.09 -15.74 43.95
C LYS A 184 46.72 -15.27 43.45
N ILE A 185 46.36 -14.00 43.66
CA ILE A 185 45.24 -13.37 42.93
C ILE A 185 45.79 -12.75 41.64
N VAL A 186 45.64 -13.46 40.51
CA VAL A 186 45.82 -12.87 39.18
C VAL A 186 44.45 -12.76 38.52
N SER A 187 43.97 -11.52 38.49
CA SER A 187 42.88 -11.04 37.65
C SER A 187 43.17 -11.35 36.18
N GLN A 188 42.25 -12.02 35.50
CA GLN A 188 42.29 -12.20 34.04
C GLN A 188 40.88 -12.08 33.46
N PHE A 189 40.33 -10.87 33.51
CA PHE A 189 39.32 -10.42 32.56
C PHE A 189 39.97 -9.38 31.64
N SER A 190 40.37 -9.82 30.45
CA SER A 190 40.74 -8.93 29.35
C SER A 190 39.71 -9.07 28.24
N ASP A 191 39.08 -7.93 27.95
CA ASP A 191 38.47 -7.47 26.71
C ASP A 191 38.60 -8.38 25.47
N ALA A 192 37.46 -8.66 24.85
CA ALA A 192 37.40 -8.90 23.40
C ALA A 192 36.01 -8.55 22.85
N SER A 193 35.74 -7.25 22.77
CA SER A 193 34.76 -6.68 21.85
C SER A 193 35.19 -7.00 20.40
N LYS A 194 34.50 -7.92 19.74
CA LYS A 194 34.54 -8.05 18.28
C LYS A 194 33.13 -8.25 17.72
N ASP A 195 32.62 -7.16 17.18
CA ASP A 195 31.55 -7.13 16.19
C ASP A 195 31.75 -8.22 15.13
N LYS A 196 30.74 -9.07 14.97
CA LYS A 196 30.45 -9.75 13.70
C LYS A 196 28.93 -9.81 13.53
N ASN A 197 28.42 -8.86 12.77
CA ASN A 197 27.14 -8.97 12.09
C ASN A 197 27.19 -10.17 11.15
N GLU A 198 26.37 -11.18 11.39
CA GLU A 198 26.14 -12.25 10.41
C GLU A 198 24.64 -12.55 10.35
N TYR A 199 24.03 -12.07 9.26
CA TYR A 199 22.66 -12.35 8.86
C TYR A 199 22.46 -13.86 8.74
N LYS A 200 21.64 -14.46 9.60
CA LYS A 200 21.10 -15.81 9.38
C LYS A 200 19.66 -15.73 8.92
N GLN A 201 19.48 -15.84 7.60
CA GLN A 201 18.27 -16.41 7.00
C GLN A 201 18.16 -17.87 7.45
N GLN A 202 17.03 -18.24 8.05
CA GLN A 202 16.61 -19.63 8.16
C GLN A 202 15.26 -19.80 7.48
N ASN A 203 15.27 -20.57 6.41
CA ASN A 203 14.11 -21.24 5.82
C ASN A 203 14.36 -22.75 5.87
N SER A 204 13.27 -23.51 5.87
CA SER A 204 13.11 -24.98 5.91
C SER A 204 13.20 -25.60 7.32
N GLU A 205 12.32 -26.50 7.77
CA GLU A 205 11.38 -27.38 7.06
C GLU A 205 10.27 -27.90 7.99
N LEU A 206 9.28 -28.59 7.40
CA LEU A 206 7.95 -28.91 7.90
C LEU A 206 7.88 -29.91 9.07
N THR A 207 6.81 -29.78 9.87
CA THR A 207 6.02 -30.92 10.35
C THR A 207 4.56 -30.72 9.95
N LYS A 208 4.05 -31.61 9.10
CA LYS A 208 2.63 -31.78 8.80
C LYS A 208 2.01 -32.58 9.94
N ASP A 209 0.83 -32.17 10.40
CA ASP A 209 -0.27 -33.07 10.75
C ASP A 209 -1.60 -32.28 10.81
N ASP A 210 -2.39 -32.48 9.75
CA ASP A 210 -3.85 -32.62 9.64
C ASP A 210 -4.80 -31.84 10.60
N LYS A 211 -5.36 -30.72 10.11
CA LYS A 211 -6.81 -30.53 9.75
C LYS A 211 -7.24 -29.05 9.75
N LEU A 212 -7.98 -28.69 8.68
CA LEU A 212 -8.84 -27.51 8.46
C LEU A 212 -8.17 -26.13 8.23
N ASP A 213 -8.28 -25.59 7.01
CA ASP A 213 -9.32 -24.61 6.64
C ASP A 213 -9.02 -23.98 5.25
N ASP A 214 -9.96 -24.10 4.29
CA ASP A 214 -9.84 -23.72 2.87
C ASP A 214 -9.81 -22.19 2.62
N GLN A 215 -9.55 -21.37 3.64
CA GLN A 215 -9.59 -19.90 3.55
C GLN A 215 -8.22 -19.22 3.38
N LYS A 216 -7.12 -19.99 3.37
CA LYS A 216 -5.76 -19.42 3.32
C LYS A 216 -5.15 -19.35 1.91
N GLU A 217 -5.66 -20.08 0.93
CA GLU A 217 -5.10 -20.05 -0.44
C GLU A 217 -5.37 -18.73 -1.16
N ASP A 218 -6.54 -18.12 -0.95
CA ASP A 218 -6.90 -16.84 -1.57
C ASP A 218 -6.03 -15.68 -1.06
N MET A 219 -5.67 -15.72 0.23
CA MET A 219 -4.87 -14.68 0.86
C MET A 219 -3.41 -14.69 0.39
N ILE A 220 -2.85 -15.87 0.10
CA ILE A 220 -1.48 -16.00 -0.42
C ILE A 220 -1.41 -15.47 -1.86
N ASN A 221 -2.37 -15.83 -2.72
CA ASN A 221 -2.43 -15.37 -4.11
C ASN A 221 -2.57 -13.84 -4.24
N GLU A 222 -3.29 -13.20 -3.30
CA GLU A 222 -3.46 -11.74 -3.29
C GLU A 222 -2.16 -10.99 -2.91
N ILE A 223 -1.34 -11.56 -2.03
CA ILE A 223 -0.07 -10.97 -1.59
C ILE A 223 0.97 -10.98 -2.73
N HIS A 224 0.98 -12.03 -3.57
CA HIS A 224 1.89 -12.11 -4.73
C HIS A 224 1.55 -11.10 -5.83
N SER A 225 0.26 -10.84 -6.07
CA SER A 225 -0.24 -9.82 -7.01
C SER A 225 0.20 -8.41 -6.60
N LYS A 226 0.08 -8.05 -5.31
CA LYS A 226 0.43 -6.72 -4.79
C LYS A 226 1.93 -6.45 -4.82
N LYS A 227 2.79 -7.45 -4.61
CA LYS A 227 4.26 -7.30 -4.75
C LYS A 227 4.68 -6.92 -6.17
N SER A 228 3.92 -7.34 -7.19
CA SER A 228 4.21 -7.02 -8.59
C SER A 228 3.78 -5.60 -8.99
N PHE A 229 2.81 -5.01 -8.29
CA PHE A 229 2.32 -3.67 -8.54
C PHE A 229 3.34 -2.59 -8.13
N TRP A 230 3.94 -2.74 -6.94
CA TRP A 230 4.91 -1.77 -6.43
C TRP A 230 6.24 -1.78 -7.18
N ARG A 231 6.72 -2.96 -7.61
CA ARG A 231 7.92 -3.07 -8.47
C ARG A 231 7.76 -2.41 -9.83
N ARG A 232 6.53 -2.21 -10.31
CA ARG A 232 6.23 -1.58 -11.61
C ARG A 232 6.12 -0.07 -11.54
N LEU A 233 5.79 0.48 -10.37
CA LEU A 233 5.70 1.93 -10.14
C LEU A 233 7.04 2.54 -9.71
N PHE A 234 7.86 1.80 -8.97
CA PHE A 234 9.10 2.28 -8.38
C PHE A 234 10.25 1.33 -8.73
N GLY A 235 10.44 1.04 -10.01
CA GLY A 235 11.41 0.05 -10.50
C GLY A 235 12.75 0.04 -9.73
N ASN A 236 13.30 -1.17 -9.58
CA ASN A 236 14.57 -1.47 -8.90
C ASN A 236 15.68 -0.45 -9.21
#